data_AF-A0A7L3GRW7-F1
#
_entry.id   AF-A0A7L3GRW7-F1
#
_cell.length_a   1.000
_cell.length_b   1.000
_cell.length_c   1.000
_cell.angle_alpha   90.00
_cell.angle_beta   90.00
_cell.angle_gamma   90.00
#
_symmetry.space_group_name_H-M   'P 1'
#
loop_
_entity.id
_entity.type
_entity.pdbx_description
1 polymer ?
#
loop_
_entity_poly.entity_id
_entity_poly.type
_entity_poly.pdbx_seq_one_letter_code
_entity_poly.pdbx_strand_id
1 'polypeptide(L)'
;MEFLGTTQTASYCGTKRSCLFPDLAPTSTTKDTYQSYCLPGYRYLSSWTPSLLHKVVSVPPTSDKPFNPPGRPPTILPASRSTLHARYSTRDWHHANGVQLKGSEASRYCAGRLNTDSMRLMQDKDQLTYQMQQDSRKNLGERISNIDFWRSELIYELECLLKETQALETAKKRLECAADEMQGPLKIALECLYHREKRKGIDLVHDDVEKNLMKEVDVFKDCQEILTKLAQKISQQLGINRDAQHALEKDLSDKNSAHFIDEKCFNLRNTSDSISFYHGVEKADGT
;
A
#
# COMPACT_ATOMS: atom_id res chain seq x y z
N MET A 1 51.20 18.79 -11.41
CA MET A 1 50.96 17.62 -12.29
C MET A 1 50.38 16.56 -11.36
N GLU A 2 49.15 16.06 -11.47
CA GLU A 2 48.21 15.97 -12.59
C GLU A 2 46.79 16.22 -12.08
N PHE A 3 46.00 16.90 -12.92
CA PHE A 3 44.54 16.93 -12.90
C PHE A 3 44.04 15.68 -13.62
N LEU A 4 42.92 15.08 -13.17
CA LEU A 4 41.74 14.77 -14.01
C LEU A 4 40.74 13.90 -13.23
N GLY A 5 39.59 14.51 -12.91
CA GLY A 5 38.36 13.77 -12.66
C GLY A 5 37.72 13.32 -13.98
N THR A 6 36.91 12.27 -13.91
CA THR A 6 35.95 11.92 -14.97
C THR A 6 34.58 11.74 -14.35
N THR A 7 33.77 12.77 -14.52
CA THR A 7 32.32 12.77 -14.34
C THR A 7 31.70 11.91 -15.44
N GLN A 8 30.92 10.89 -15.09
CA GLN A 8 30.12 10.15 -16.07
C GLN A 8 28.98 11.05 -16.55
N THR A 9 29.04 11.46 -17.81
CA THR A 9 27.96 12.14 -18.52
C THR A 9 26.94 11.12 -19.01
N ALA A 10 25.70 11.21 -18.51
CA ALA A 10 24.57 10.44 -19.02
C ALA A 10 24.19 10.94 -20.42
N SER A 11 24.10 10.01 -21.38
CA SER A 11 23.68 10.28 -22.75
C SER A 11 22.15 10.38 -22.82
N TYR A 12 21.62 11.59 -22.96
CA TYR A 12 20.22 11.82 -23.31
C TYR A 12 20.13 12.16 -24.80
N CYS A 13 19.91 11.14 -25.64
CA CYS A 13 19.23 11.28 -26.93
C CYS A 13 18.85 9.89 -27.47
N GLY A 14 17.61 9.47 -27.17
CA GLY A 14 16.93 8.34 -27.79
C GLY A 14 15.73 8.83 -28.61
N THR A 15 15.50 8.16 -29.74
CA THR A 15 14.60 8.49 -30.87
C THR A 15 13.15 8.83 -30.48
N LYS A 16 12.57 9.86 -31.10
CA LYS A 16 11.13 10.22 -31.01
C LYS A 16 10.24 9.02 -31.37
N ARG A 17 9.52 8.46 -30.40
CA ARG A 17 8.32 7.62 -30.61
C ARG A 17 7.06 8.47 -30.47
N SER A 18 6.08 8.20 -31.32
CA SER A 18 4.82 8.93 -31.38
C SER A 18 4.04 8.87 -30.07
N CYS A 19 3.42 9.98 -29.73
CA CYS A 19 2.52 10.14 -28.60
C CYS A 19 1.36 9.14 -28.67
N LEU A 20 1.38 8.14 -27.79
CA LEU A 20 0.21 7.45 -27.30
C LEU A 20 0.22 7.65 -25.79
N PHE A 21 -0.92 8.05 -25.24
CA PHE A 21 -1.15 8.35 -23.83
C PHE A 21 -0.55 7.26 -22.91
N PRO A 22 -0.02 7.60 -21.72
CA PRO A 22 0.34 6.58 -20.75
C PRO A 22 -0.94 5.89 -20.26
N ASP A 23 -0.99 4.57 -20.40
CA ASP A 23 -1.97 3.75 -19.70
C ASP A 23 -1.87 3.99 -18.19
N LEU A 24 -3.03 4.04 -17.54
CA LEU A 24 -3.16 4.08 -16.08
C LEU A 24 -2.31 2.98 -15.46
N ALA A 25 -1.34 3.38 -14.61
CA ALA A 25 -0.59 2.44 -13.81
C ALA A 25 -1.57 1.61 -12.96
N PRO A 26 -1.51 0.27 -12.99
CA PRO A 26 -2.31 -0.54 -12.09
C PRO A 26 -1.82 -0.29 -10.67
N THR A 27 -2.61 0.45 -9.88
CA THR A 27 -2.46 0.55 -8.42
C THR A 27 -2.87 -0.78 -7.81
N SER A 28 -2.01 -1.78 -7.91
CA SER A 28 -2.20 -3.07 -7.25
C SER A 28 -0.84 -3.67 -6.93
N THR A 29 -0.26 -3.22 -5.81
CA THR A 29 0.90 -3.83 -5.16
C THR A 29 0.53 -5.12 -4.40
N THR A 30 -0.69 -5.65 -4.55
CA THR A 30 -1.12 -6.87 -3.85
C THR A 30 -0.54 -8.16 -4.44
N LYS A 31 0.15 -8.10 -5.59
CA LYS A 31 0.80 -9.29 -6.17
C LYS A 31 2.01 -9.79 -5.39
N ASP A 32 2.71 -8.94 -4.64
CA ASP A 32 3.91 -9.34 -3.89
C ASP A 32 3.61 -9.79 -2.45
N THR A 33 2.39 -9.60 -1.94
CA THR A 33 2.03 -9.98 -0.56
C THR A 33 1.22 -11.27 -0.47
N TYR A 34 0.71 -11.78 -1.59
CA TYR A 34 -0.01 -13.05 -1.63
C TYR A 34 0.86 -14.15 -2.25
N GLN A 35 1.96 -14.47 -1.57
CA GLN A 35 2.64 -15.73 -1.86
C GLN A 35 1.68 -16.87 -1.53
N SER A 36 1.26 -17.62 -2.55
CA SER A 36 0.45 -18.81 -2.37
C SER A 36 1.30 -19.88 -1.67
N TYR A 37 1.26 -19.92 -0.35
CA TYR A 37 1.95 -20.94 0.42
C TYR A 37 1.18 -22.26 0.29
N CYS A 38 1.58 -23.08 -0.68
CA CYS A 38 1.23 -24.50 -0.70
C CYS A 38 2.21 -25.26 0.19
N LEU A 39 1.71 -25.97 1.20
CA LEU A 39 2.52 -26.94 1.95
C LEU A 39 3.04 -28.02 0.98
N PRO A 40 4.31 -28.44 1.08
CA PRO A 40 4.85 -29.54 0.28
C PRO A 40 4.00 -30.81 0.46
N GLY A 41 3.38 -31.29 -0.62
CA GLY A 41 2.55 -32.51 -0.63
C GLY A 41 1.04 -32.30 -0.83
N TYR A 42 0.57 -31.07 -1.05
CA TYR A 42 -0.84 -30.80 -1.35
C TYR A 42 -1.25 -31.35 -2.72
N ARG A 43 -2.06 -32.42 -2.78
CA ARG A 43 -2.78 -32.82 -4.00
C ARG A 43 -4.12 -32.11 -4.03
N TYR A 44 -4.46 -31.54 -5.18
CA TYR A 44 -5.75 -30.94 -5.47
C TYR A 44 -6.86 -31.99 -5.29
N LEU A 45 -7.56 -31.96 -4.16
CA LEU A 45 -8.76 -32.77 -3.97
C LEU A 45 -9.89 -32.09 -4.74
N SER A 46 -10.21 -32.66 -5.90
CA SER A 46 -11.39 -32.31 -6.69
C SER A 46 -12.63 -32.25 -5.80
N SER A 47 -13.28 -31.08 -5.80
CA SER A 47 -14.53 -30.79 -5.10
C SER A 47 -15.58 -31.84 -5.45
N TRP A 48 -15.97 -32.66 -4.48
CA TRP A 48 -16.98 -33.69 -4.67
C TRP A 48 -18.38 -33.11 -4.50
N THR A 49 -19.26 -33.35 -5.47
CA THR A 49 -20.69 -33.04 -5.39
C THR A 49 -21.48 -34.29 -4.95
N PRO A 50 -22.49 -34.17 -4.06
CA PRO A 50 -23.24 -35.34 -3.62
C PRO A 50 -24.13 -35.90 -4.73
N SER A 51 -23.98 -37.20 -5.02
CA SER A 51 -24.89 -37.94 -5.88
C SER A 51 -26.26 -38.11 -5.18
N LEU A 52 -27.32 -37.55 -5.78
CA LEU A 52 -28.72 -37.71 -5.35
C LEU A 52 -29.24 -39.13 -5.63
N LEU A 53 -28.90 -40.10 -4.78
CA LEU A 53 -29.53 -41.42 -4.79
C LEU A 53 -30.09 -41.76 -3.40
N HIS A 54 -31.18 -41.08 -3.05
CA HIS A 54 -32.10 -41.54 -2.01
C HIS A 54 -33.52 -41.49 -2.59
N LYS A 55 -33.96 -42.62 -3.15
CA LYS A 55 -35.37 -42.84 -3.48
C LYS A 55 -36.11 -43.10 -2.16
N VAL A 56 -36.85 -42.09 -1.70
CA VAL A 56 -37.84 -42.24 -0.63
C VAL A 56 -39.00 -43.08 -1.17
N VAL A 57 -39.33 -44.18 -0.49
CA VAL A 57 -40.50 -45.01 -0.82
C VAL A 57 -41.75 -44.28 -0.35
N SER A 58 -42.62 -43.90 -1.30
CA SER A 58 -43.93 -43.32 -1.03
C SER A 58 -44.96 -44.43 -0.78
N VAL A 59 -45.69 -44.36 0.34
CA VAL A 59 -46.86 -45.21 0.63
C VAL A 59 -48.13 -44.46 0.18
N PRO A 60 -49.12 -45.11 -0.50
CA PRO A 60 -50.32 -44.42 -0.96
C PRO A 60 -51.36 -44.21 0.16
N PRO A 61 -52.26 -43.22 0.05
CA PRO A 61 -53.30 -42.95 1.05
C PRO A 61 -54.52 -43.85 0.87
N THR A 62 -55.08 -44.33 1.98
CA THR A 62 -56.33 -45.11 2.06
C THR A 62 -57.58 -44.23 1.96
N SER A 63 -58.61 -44.72 1.26
CA SER A 63 -59.92 -44.06 1.07
C SER A 63 -60.94 -44.47 2.14
N ASP A 64 -61.70 -43.49 2.63
CA ASP A 64 -62.82 -43.61 3.59
C ASP A 64 -64.12 -44.14 2.95
N LYS A 65 -64.79 -45.10 3.59
CA LYS A 65 -66.27 -45.27 3.55
C LYS A 65 -66.80 -45.92 4.85
N PRO A 66 -68.02 -45.56 5.32
CA PRO A 66 -68.54 -45.96 6.63
C PRO A 66 -69.47 -47.19 6.58
N PHE A 67 -69.58 -47.94 7.70
CA PHE A 67 -70.56 -49.01 7.89
C PHE A 67 -71.12 -49.04 9.32
N ASN A 68 -72.45 -49.16 9.45
CA ASN A 68 -73.18 -49.55 10.68
C ASN A 68 -73.45 -51.08 10.69
N PRO A 69 -73.59 -51.73 11.87
CA PRO A 69 -73.80 -53.18 12.07
C PRO A 69 -75.31 -53.54 12.02
N PRO A 70 -75.79 -54.82 11.99
CA PRO A 70 -75.22 -55.99 12.66
C PRO A 70 -75.27 -57.33 11.89
N GLY A 71 -74.39 -58.25 12.30
CA GLY A 71 -74.39 -59.63 11.80
C GLY A 71 -72.99 -60.19 11.89
N ARG A 72 -72.79 -61.19 12.75
CA ARG A 72 -71.51 -61.87 12.99
C ARG A 72 -70.90 -62.29 11.64
N PRO A 73 -69.78 -61.68 11.19
CA PRO A 73 -69.18 -62.07 9.92
C PRO A 73 -68.57 -63.46 10.12
N PRO A 74 -68.69 -64.38 9.14
CA PRO A 74 -67.90 -65.60 9.19
C PRO A 74 -66.43 -65.17 9.19
N THR A 75 -65.62 -65.80 10.04
CA THR A 75 -64.15 -65.68 9.99
C THR A 75 -63.67 -66.33 8.69
N ILE A 76 -63.90 -65.67 7.56
CA ILE A 76 -63.18 -65.92 6.33
C ILE A 76 -61.83 -65.25 6.55
N LEU A 77 -60.90 -65.99 7.16
CA LEU A 77 -59.49 -65.69 6.99
C LEU A 77 -59.28 -65.46 5.49
N PRO A 78 -58.68 -64.33 5.06
CA PRO A 78 -58.37 -64.13 3.65
C PRO A 78 -57.69 -65.40 3.16
N ALA A 79 -58.17 -66.00 2.06
CA ALA A 79 -57.56 -67.18 1.47
C ALA A 79 -56.13 -66.82 1.06
N SER A 80 -55.22 -66.95 2.02
CA SER A 80 -53.84 -66.49 2.02
C SER A 80 -52.92 -67.41 1.21
N ARG A 81 -53.52 -68.25 0.35
CA ARG A 81 -52.80 -69.26 -0.44
C ARG A 81 -52.25 -68.73 -1.75
N SER A 82 -52.79 -67.64 -2.30
CA SER A 82 -52.20 -66.97 -3.48
C SER A 82 -51.09 -65.96 -3.14
N THR A 83 -50.75 -65.77 -1.85
CA THR A 83 -49.71 -64.82 -1.41
C THR A 83 -48.50 -65.49 -0.76
N LEU A 84 -48.42 -66.81 -0.67
CA LEU A 84 -47.27 -67.51 -0.08
C LEU A 84 -46.08 -67.63 -1.04
N HIS A 85 -46.33 -67.75 -2.34
CA HIS A 85 -45.28 -67.77 -3.38
C HIS A 85 -44.72 -66.38 -3.74
N ALA A 86 -45.31 -65.31 -3.19
CA ALA A 86 -44.85 -63.93 -3.33
C ALA A 86 -44.16 -63.39 -2.05
N ARG A 87 -43.89 -64.26 -1.06
CA ARG A 87 -43.23 -63.89 0.20
C ARG A 87 -41.77 -64.34 0.17
N TYR A 88 -40.88 -63.46 0.60
CA TYR A 88 -39.47 -63.76 0.78
C TYR A 88 -39.26 -64.89 1.80
N SER A 89 -38.32 -65.79 1.52
CA SER A 89 -37.88 -66.81 2.49
C SER A 89 -37.13 -66.15 3.65
N THR A 90 -37.11 -66.78 4.82
CA THR A 90 -36.26 -66.37 5.94
C THR A 90 -34.80 -66.24 5.51
N ARG A 91 -34.34 -67.10 4.59
CA ARG A 91 -33.00 -67.01 3.99
C ARG A 91 -32.82 -65.74 3.16
N ASP A 92 -33.81 -65.33 2.38
CA ASP A 92 -33.77 -64.12 1.57
C ASP A 92 -33.78 -62.86 2.46
N TRP A 93 -34.54 -62.89 3.56
CA TRP A 93 -34.53 -61.83 4.58
C TRP A 93 -33.17 -61.71 5.28
N HIS A 94 -32.56 -62.83 5.69
CA HIS A 94 -31.21 -62.83 6.27
C HIS A 94 -30.16 -62.33 5.27
N HIS A 95 -30.28 -62.72 4.00
CA HIS A 95 -29.37 -62.24 2.96
C HIS A 95 -29.52 -60.73 2.73
N ALA A 96 -30.76 -60.23 2.58
CA ALA A 96 -31.04 -58.80 2.41
C ALA A 96 -30.53 -57.97 3.59
N ASN A 97 -30.78 -58.41 4.83
CA ASN A 97 -30.27 -57.74 6.03
C ASN A 97 -28.74 -57.79 6.10
N GLY A 98 -28.12 -58.90 5.71
CA GLY A 98 -26.66 -59.02 5.65
C GLY A 98 -26.04 -58.05 4.66
N VAL A 99 -26.67 -57.84 3.49
CA VAL A 99 -26.25 -56.84 2.50
C VAL A 99 -26.45 -55.42 3.04
N GLN A 100 -27.60 -55.13 3.67
CA GLN A 100 -27.88 -53.82 4.24
C GLN A 100 -26.93 -53.46 5.38
N LEU A 101 -26.60 -54.43 6.25
CA LEU A 101 -25.65 -54.25 7.34
C LEU A 101 -24.25 -53.92 6.79
N LYS A 102 -23.75 -54.70 5.82
CA LYS A 102 -22.46 -54.42 5.16
C LYS A 102 -22.43 -53.05 4.49
N GLY A 103 -23.52 -52.66 3.82
CA GLY A 103 -23.65 -51.33 3.22
C GLY A 103 -23.62 -50.20 4.27
N SER A 104 -24.31 -50.41 5.40
CA SER A 104 -24.31 -49.48 6.54
C SER A 104 -22.93 -49.37 7.19
N GLU A 105 -22.22 -50.50 7.37
CA GLU A 105 -20.85 -50.54 7.90
C GLU A 105 -19.87 -49.78 7.00
N ALA A 106 -19.94 -50.00 5.68
CA ALA A 106 -19.14 -49.27 4.71
C ALA A 106 -19.45 -47.76 4.75
N SER A 107 -20.73 -47.38 4.82
CA SER A 107 -21.13 -45.97 4.94
C SER A 107 -20.62 -45.33 6.24
N ARG A 108 -20.70 -46.04 7.37
CA ARG A 108 -20.18 -45.58 8.67
C ARG A 108 -18.67 -45.41 8.63
N TYR A 109 -17.95 -46.34 8.00
CA TYR A 109 -16.51 -46.26 7.83
C TYR A 109 -16.11 -45.05 6.97
N CYS A 110 -16.76 -44.85 5.82
CA CYS A 110 -16.50 -43.70 4.95
C CYS A 110 -16.82 -42.37 5.65
N ALA A 111 -17.94 -42.28 6.37
CA ALA A 111 -18.30 -41.11 7.16
C ALA A 111 -17.29 -40.84 8.29
N GLY A 112 -16.83 -41.88 8.98
CA GLY A 112 -15.79 -41.78 10.02
C GLY A 112 -14.49 -41.21 9.45
N ARG A 113 -14.04 -41.73 8.31
CA ARG A 113 -12.86 -41.20 7.60
C ARG A 113 -13.04 -39.75 7.17
N LEU A 114 -14.18 -39.39 6.57
CA LEU A 114 -14.47 -38.02 6.18
C LEU A 114 -14.43 -37.05 7.37
N ASN A 115 -14.98 -37.45 8.51
CA ASN A 115 -14.93 -36.63 9.72
C ASN A 115 -13.50 -36.45 10.24
N THR A 116 -12.69 -37.52 10.24
CA THR A 116 -11.27 -37.44 10.61
C THR A 116 -10.50 -36.52 9.66
N ASP A 117 -10.67 -36.69 8.34
CA ASP A 117 -10.00 -35.88 7.33
C ASP A 117 -10.45 -34.41 7.42
N SER A 118 -11.74 -34.15 7.64
CA SER A 118 -12.28 -32.79 7.82
C SER A 118 -11.75 -32.12 9.08
N MET A 119 -11.68 -32.85 10.19
CA MET A 119 -11.12 -32.31 11.45
C MET A 119 -9.64 -31.98 11.30
N ARG A 120 -8.86 -32.85 10.64
CA ARG A 120 -7.46 -32.58 10.32
C ARG A 120 -7.32 -31.35 9.43
N LEU A 121 -8.12 -31.24 8.38
CA LEU A 121 -8.07 -30.10 7.47
C LEU A 121 -8.37 -28.79 8.21
N MET A 122 -9.37 -28.79 9.09
CA MET A 122 -9.70 -27.63 9.92
C MET A 122 -8.51 -27.22 10.80
N GLN A 123 -7.89 -28.18 11.49
CA GLN A 123 -6.70 -27.92 12.32
C GLN A 123 -5.52 -27.38 11.50
N ASP A 124 -5.24 -27.98 10.33
CA ASP A 124 -4.17 -27.53 9.44
C ASP A 124 -4.42 -26.09 8.95
N LYS A 125 -5.69 -25.74 8.65
CA LYS A 125 -6.09 -24.39 8.21
C LYS A 125 -6.08 -23.38 9.34
N ASP A 126 -6.50 -23.75 10.54
CA ASP A 126 -6.42 -22.89 11.73
C ASP A 126 -4.97 -22.55 12.05
N GLN A 127 -4.08 -23.56 12.03
CA GLN A 127 -2.65 -23.37 12.27
C GLN A 127 -2.01 -22.45 11.22
N LEU A 128 -2.31 -22.67 9.93
CA LEU A 128 -1.81 -21.82 8.86
C LEU A 128 -2.32 -20.38 9.01
N THR A 129 -3.61 -20.20 9.30
CA THR A 129 -4.20 -18.88 9.49
C THR A 129 -3.54 -18.14 10.65
N TYR A 130 -3.32 -18.83 11.78
CA TYR A 130 -2.62 -18.28 12.93
C TYR A 130 -1.20 -17.81 12.55
N GLN A 131 -0.43 -18.63 11.85
CA GLN A 131 0.93 -18.27 11.41
C GLN A 131 0.91 -17.04 10.49
N MET A 132 0.05 -17.05 9.47
CA MET A 132 -0.08 -15.91 8.55
C MET A 132 -0.47 -14.61 9.27
N GLN A 133 -1.36 -14.69 10.28
CA GLN A 133 -1.75 -13.53 11.08
C GLN A 133 -0.59 -13.01 11.94
N GLN A 134 0.20 -13.90 12.56
CA GLN A 134 1.39 -13.51 13.32
C GLN A 134 2.45 -12.85 12.44
N ASP A 135 2.76 -13.44 11.29
CA ASP A 135 3.73 -12.90 10.35
C ASP A 135 3.28 -11.54 9.81
N SER A 136 2.00 -11.41 9.44
CA SER A 136 1.43 -10.12 8.98
C SER A 136 1.50 -9.05 10.07
N ARG A 137 1.18 -9.41 11.33
CA ARG A 137 1.28 -8.48 12.46
C ARG A 137 2.71 -8.05 12.71
N LYS A 138 3.67 -8.97 12.67
CA LYS A 138 5.10 -8.67 12.82
C LYS A 138 5.58 -7.72 11.74
N ASN A 139 5.29 -8.04 10.47
CA ASN A 139 5.68 -7.21 9.32
C ASN A 139 5.07 -5.81 9.38
N LEU A 140 3.79 -5.69 9.79
CA LEU A 140 3.15 -4.39 10.01
C LEU A 140 3.82 -3.60 11.14
N GLY A 141 4.17 -4.24 12.26
CA GLY A 141 4.88 -3.60 13.36
C GLY A 141 6.26 -3.06 12.93
N GLU A 142 7.02 -3.84 12.18
CA GLU A 142 8.31 -3.41 11.61
C GLU A 142 8.13 -2.22 10.65
N ARG A 143 7.12 -2.29 9.77
CA ARG A 143 6.82 -1.20 8.83
C ARG A 143 6.40 0.09 9.53
N ILE A 144 5.56 0.02 10.56
CA ILE A 144 5.19 1.19 11.38
C ILE A 144 6.43 1.83 11.99
N SER A 145 7.30 1.02 12.62
CA SER A 145 8.53 1.52 13.24
C SER A 145 9.47 2.17 12.22
N ASN A 146 9.57 1.61 11.01
CA ASN A 146 10.36 2.20 9.92
C ASN A 146 9.75 3.52 9.43
N ILE A 147 8.43 3.59 9.27
CA ILE A 147 7.75 4.83 8.85
C ILE A 147 7.94 5.91 9.93
N ASP A 148 7.80 5.58 11.21
CA ASP A 148 8.02 6.53 12.30
C ASP A 148 9.45 7.06 12.33
N PHE A 149 10.45 6.19 12.14
CA PHE A 149 11.84 6.63 11.98
C PHE A 149 11.98 7.66 10.85
N TRP A 150 11.50 7.34 9.65
CA TRP A 150 11.61 8.26 8.51
C TRP A 150 10.80 9.54 8.70
N ARG A 151 9.66 9.51 9.41
CA ARG A 151 8.93 10.74 9.76
C ARG A 151 9.76 11.63 10.67
N SER A 152 10.41 11.07 11.68
CA SER A 152 11.30 11.82 12.57
C SER A 152 12.47 12.43 11.80
N GLU A 153 13.10 11.68 10.90
CA GLU A 153 14.19 12.19 10.05
C GLU A 153 13.70 13.32 9.13
N LEU A 154 12.55 13.16 8.48
CA LEU A 154 11.96 14.21 7.63
C LEU A 154 11.65 15.49 8.41
N ILE A 155 11.13 15.37 9.63
CA ILE A 155 10.86 16.52 10.51
C ILE A 155 12.18 17.20 10.88
N TYR A 156 13.19 16.44 11.26
CA TYR A 156 14.51 16.96 11.62
C TYR A 156 15.14 17.72 10.45
N GLU A 157 15.17 17.12 9.25
CA GLU A 157 15.73 17.75 8.06
C GLU A 157 14.95 19.00 7.65
N LEU A 158 13.62 18.99 7.79
CA LEU A 158 12.79 20.17 7.55
C LEU A 158 13.15 21.31 8.52
N GLU A 159 13.33 21.01 9.82
CA GLU A 159 13.77 22.01 10.79
C GLU A 159 15.16 22.56 10.49
N CYS A 160 16.10 21.71 10.10
CA CYS A 160 17.45 22.11 9.70
C CYS A 160 17.41 23.04 8.47
N LEU A 161 16.65 22.67 7.44
CA LEU A 161 16.46 23.47 6.23
C LEU A 161 15.84 24.85 6.55
N LEU A 162 14.85 24.90 7.45
CA LEU A 162 14.22 26.17 7.85
C LEU A 162 15.20 27.09 8.60
N LYS A 163 16.02 26.52 9.51
CA LYS A 163 17.08 27.28 10.22
C LYS A 163 18.11 27.86 9.24
N GLU A 164 18.58 27.05 8.30
CA GLU A 164 19.54 27.50 7.29
C GLU A 164 18.94 28.56 6.35
N THR A 165 17.67 28.38 5.94
CA THR A 165 16.93 29.35 5.13
C THR A 165 16.84 30.70 5.85
N GLN A 166 16.52 30.72 7.14
CA GLN A 166 16.48 31.96 7.93
C GLN A 166 17.87 32.63 8.04
N ALA A 167 18.93 31.84 8.18
CA ALA A 167 20.30 32.35 8.20
C ALA A 167 20.67 32.99 6.86
N LEU A 168 20.32 32.34 5.74
CA LEU A 168 20.52 32.88 4.38
C LEU A 168 19.72 34.16 4.15
N GLU A 169 18.47 34.24 4.58
CA GLU A 169 17.66 35.47 4.48
C GLU A 169 18.30 36.63 5.25
N THR A 170 18.82 36.35 6.44
CA THR A 170 19.52 37.35 7.26
C THR A 170 20.82 37.80 6.60
N ALA A 171 21.60 36.87 6.04
CA ALA A 171 22.81 37.18 5.31
C ALA A 171 22.52 38.01 4.04
N LYS A 172 21.48 37.66 3.29
CA LYS A 172 21.01 38.42 2.12
C LYS A 172 20.69 39.87 2.51
N LYS A 173 19.88 40.08 3.55
CA LYS A 173 19.53 41.43 4.03
C LYS A 173 20.77 42.24 4.40
N ARG A 174 21.75 41.62 5.08
CA ARG A 174 23.03 42.28 5.42
C ARG A 174 23.82 42.69 4.18
N LEU A 175 23.86 41.87 3.14
CA LEU A 175 24.55 42.19 1.89
C LEU A 175 23.85 43.32 1.14
N GLU A 176 22.52 43.33 1.11
CA GLU A 176 21.72 44.40 0.51
C GLU A 176 21.94 45.73 1.25
N CYS A 177 21.87 45.73 2.59
CA CYS A 177 22.19 46.91 3.40
C CYS A 177 23.62 47.40 3.15
N ALA A 178 24.62 46.52 3.12
CA ALA A 178 26.01 46.90 2.87
C ALA A 178 26.20 47.51 1.46
N ALA A 179 25.50 46.99 0.45
CA ALA A 179 25.54 47.53 -0.91
C ALA A 179 24.90 48.93 -0.99
N ASP A 180 23.84 49.17 -0.21
CA ASP A 180 23.17 50.47 -0.10
C ASP A 180 24.03 51.49 0.68
N GLU A 181 24.66 51.06 1.77
CA GLU A 181 25.56 51.91 2.57
C GLU A 181 26.76 52.44 1.77
N MET A 182 27.24 51.68 0.77
CA MET A 182 28.30 52.14 -0.14
C MET A 182 27.91 53.31 -1.04
N GLN A 183 26.62 53.58 -1.24
CA GLN A 183 26.16 54.69 -2.09
C GLN A 183 26.58 56.05 -1.53
N GLY A 184 26.63 56.20 -0.21
CA GLY A 184 27.01 57.46 0.45
C GLY A 184 28.46 57.86 0.14
N PRO A 185 29.46 57.02 0.51
CA PRO A 185 30.86 57.26 0.19
C PRO A 185 31.13 57.42 -1.32
N LEU A 186 30.50 56.60 -2.16
CA LEU A 186 30.62 56.71 -3.61
C LEU A 186 30.17 58.08 -4.13
N LYS A 187 29.03 58.58 -3.65
CA LYS A 187 28.52 59.91 -4.01
C LYS A 187 29.49 61.01 -3.59
N ILE A 188 30.06 60.93 -2.39
CA ILE A 188 31.03 61.90 -1.89
C ILE A 188 32.28 61.91 -2.78
N ALA A 189 32.83 60.73 -3.11
CA ALA A 189 34.01 60.63 -3.98
C ALA A 189 33.75 61.22 -5.38
N LEU A 190 32.56 60.97 -5.95
CA LEU A 190 32.11 61.57 -7.22
C LEU A 190 31.94 63.10 -7.13
N GLU A 191 31.36 63.61 -6.04
CA GLU A 191 31.25 65.06 -5.81
C GLU A 191 32.63 65.71 -5.68
N CYS A 192 33.59 65.07 -4.99
CA CYS A 192 34.97 65.54 -4.91
C CYS A 192 35.63 65.62 -6.30
N LEU A 193 35.46 64.61 -7.15
CA LEU A 193 35.94 64.65 -8.54
C LEU A 193 35.28 65.78 -9.34
N TYR A 194 33.96 65.95 -9.22
CA TYR A 194 33.22 67.02 -9.89
C TYR A 194 33.70 68.41 -9.48
N HIS A 195 34.02 68.63 -8.20
CA HIS A 195 34.60 69.90 -7.74
C HIS A 195 36.01 70.13 -8.28
N ARG A 196 36.81 69.07 -8.43
CA ARG A 196 38.17 69.14 -8.96
C ARG A 196 38.21 69.49 -10.44
N GLU A 197 37.23 69.00 -11.21
CA GLU A 197 37.05 69.32 -12.63
C GLU A 197 36.73 70.81 -12.87
N LYS A 198 36.22 71.52 -11.85
CA LYS A 198 35.93 72.96 -11.92
C LYS A 198 37.15 73.87 -11.74
N ARG A 199 38.33 73.31 -11.41
CA ARG A 199 39.58 74.08 -11.31
C ARG A 199 39.92 74.68 -12.68
N LYS A 200 40.59 75.85 -12.71
CA LYS A 200 40.84 76.61 -13.94
C LYS A 200 42.33 76.87 -14.15
N GLY A 201 42.73 76.96 -15.42
CA GLY A 201 44.10 77.31 -15.79
C GLY A 201 45.10 76.27 -15.28
N ILE A 202 46.16 76.74 -14.63
CA ILE A 202 47.24 75.87 -14.14
C ILE A 202 46.82 74.97 -12.97
N ASP A 203 45.70 75.27 -12.29
CA ASP A 203 45.21 74.46 -11.17
C ASP A 203 44.40 73.23 -11.63
N LEU A 204 44.04 73.14 -12.91
CA LEU A 204 43.39 71.97 -13.49
C LEU A 204 44.45 70.90 -13.78
N VAL A 205 44.81 70.14 -12.75
CA VAL A 205 45.91 69.15 -12.80
C VAL A 205 45.41 67.77 -12.40
N HIS A 206 45.84 66.76 -13.17
CA HIS A 206 45.65 65.35 -12.88
C HIS A 206 46.68 64.83 -11.84
N ASP A 207 46.52 65.32 -10.62
CA ASP A 207 47.40 65.03 -9.49
C ASP A 207 47.08 63.66 -8.84
N ASP A 208 47.88 63.29 -7.85
CA ASP A 208 47.75 61.98 -7.18
C ASP A 208 46.44 61.84 -6.39
N VAL A 209 45.88 62.94 -5.90
CA VAL A 209 44.58 62.93 -5.24
C VAL A 209 43.47 62.61 -6.23
N GLU A 210 43.54 63.10 -7.48
CA GLU A 210 42.57 62.74 -8.53
C GLU A 210 42.62 61.25 -8.84
N LYS A 211 43.83 60.73 -9.04
CA LYS A 211 44.06 59.33 -9.34
C LYS A 211 43.54 58.43 -8.22
N ASN A 212 43.74 58.83 -6.97
CA ASN A 212 43.24 58.07 -5.83
C ASN A 212 41.71 58.15 -5.70
N LEU A 213 41.09 59.31 -5.96
CA LEU A 213 39.63 59.43 -5.98
C LEU A 213 38.99 58.58 -7.09
N MET A 214 39.58 58.52 -8.29
CA MET A 214 39.09 57.64 -9.36
C MET A 214 39.18 56.16 -8.96
N LYS A 215 40.31 55.73 -8.39
CA LYS A 215 40.47 54.37 -7.87
C LYS A 215 39.47 54.05 -6.77
N GLU A 216 39.21 54.99 -5.87
CA GLU A 216 38.23 54.85 -4.80
C GLU A 216 36.81 54.66 -5.35
N VAL A 217 36.43 55.44 -6.37
CA VAL A 217 35.15 55.27 -7.09
C VAL A 217 35.05 53.88 -7.73
N ASP A 218 36.12 53.42 -8.39
CA ASP A 218 36.14 52.10 -9.02
C ASP A 218 36.00 50.99 -7.97
N VAL A 219 36.74 51.07 -6.85
CA VAL A 219 36.65 50.11 -5.75
C VAL A 219 35.24 50.07 -5.14
N PHE A 220 34.59 51.22 -4.92
CA PHE A 220 33.23 51.24 -4.39
C PHE A 220 32.23 50.58 -5.35
N LYS A 221 32.37 50.81 -6.66
CA LYS A 221 31.52 50.16 -7.67
C LYS A 221 31.75 48.65 -7.72
N ASP A 222 33.00 48.21 -7.72
CA ASP A 222 33.36 46.80 -7.72
C ASP A 222 32.82 46.09 -6.47
N CYS A 223 32.99 46.69 -5.29
CA CYS A 223 32.45 46.15 -4.04
C CYS A 223 30.93 46.06 -4.08
N GLN A 224 30.23 47.11 -4.55
CA GLN A 224 28.78 47.08 -4.69
C GLN A 224 28.33 45.96 -5.63
N GLU A 225 28.99 45.80 -6.78
CA GLU A 225 28.68 44.74 -7.73
C GLU A 225 28.85 43.35 -7.11
N ILE A 226 29.93 43.13 -6.37
CA ILE A 226 30.19 41.85 -5.67
C ILE A 226 29.09 41.56 -4.64
N LEU A 227 28.73 42.54 -3.81
CA LEU A 227 27.69 42.39 -2.78
C LEU A 227 26.33 42.07 -3.40
N THR A 228 25.94 42.81 -4.43
CA THR A 228 24.67 42.59 -5.15
C THR A 228 24.65 41.23 -5.83
N LYS A 229 25.73 40.81 -6.49
CA LYS A 229 25.84 39.47 -7.10
C LYS A 229 25.72 38.37 -6.06
N LEU A 230 26.32 38.53 -4.88
CA LEU A 230 26.20 37.54 -3.82
C LEU A 230 24.77 37.46 -3.26
N ALA A 231 24.10 38.60 -3.06
CA ALA A 231 22.70 38.64 -2.65
C ALA A 231 21.76 37.97 -3.69
N GLN A 232 22.05 38.13 -4.98
CA GLN A 232 21.34 37.43 -6.05
C GLN A 232 21.55 35.90 -5.99
N LYS A 233 22.77 35.44 -5.77
CA LYS A 233 23.05 34.00 -5.58
C LYS A 233 22.29 33.42 -4.39
N ILE A 234 22.27 34.13 -3.26
CA ILE A 234 21.47 33.71 -2.10
C ILE A 234 19.98 33.67 -2.44
N SER A 235 19.48 34.63 -3.21
CA SER A 235 18.08 34.63 -3.65
C SER A 235 17.72 33.41 -4.50
N GLN A 236 18.62 32.96 -5.37
CA GLN A 236 18.45 31.73 -6.14
C GLN A 236 18.44 30.50 -5.21
N GLN A 237 19.37 30.44 -4.26
CA GLN A 237 19.43 29.36 -3.27
C GLN A 237 18.16 29.29 -2.40
N LEU A 238 17.60 30.44 -2.00
CA LEU A 238 16.33 30.50 -1.27
C LEU A 238 15.17 29.91 -2.08
N GLY A 239 15.17 30.08 -3.40
CA GLY A 239 14.22 29.42 -4.30
C GLY A 239 14.37 27.89 -4.26
N ILE A 240 15.61 27.39 -4.35
CA ILE A 240 15.91 25.95 -4.26
C ILE A 240 15.49 25.39 -2.89
N ASN A 241 15.76 26.11 -1.81
CA ASN A 241 15.35 25.72 -0.46
C ASN A 241 13.82 25.65 -0.34
N ARG A 242 13.08 26.55 -1.01
CA ARG A 242 11.61 26.52 -1.02
C ARG A 242 11.07 25.27 -1.71
N ASP A 243 11.67 24.88 -2.83
CA ASP A 243 11.31 23.65 -3.55
C ASP A 243 11.61 22.40 -2.70
N ALA A 244 12.78 22.36 -2.06
CA ALA A 244 13.17 21.30 -1.15
C ALA A 244 12.23 21.19 0.06
N GLN A 245 11.85 22.33 0.66
CA GLN A 245 10.89 22.40 1.75
C GLN A 245 9.55 21.78 1.34
N HIS A 246 9.01 22.18 0.18
CA HIS A 246 7.75 21.64 -0.31
C HIS A 246 7.83 20.11 -0.56
N ALA A 247 8.96 19.62 -1.08
CA ALA A 247 9.17 18.18 -1.27
C ALA A 247 9.16 17.42 0.06
N LEU A 248 9.86 17.93 1.09
CA LEU A 248 9.88 17.35 2.43
C LEU A 248 8.51 17.37 3.10
N GLU A 249 7.79 18.49 3.03
CA GLU A 249 6.44 18.64 3.59
C GLU A 249 5.46 17.65 2.95
N LYS A 250 5.57 17.46 1.63
CA LYS A 250 4.76 16.48 0.90
C LYS A 250 5.08 15.06 1.34
N ASP A 251 6.35 14.66 1.36
CA ASP A 251 6.72 13.29 1.77
C ASP A 251 6.30 13.03 3.24
N LEU A 252 6.45 14.03 4.12
CA LEU A 252 5.98 13.92 5.49
C LEU A 252 4.46 13.70 5.56
N SER A 253 3.68 14.41 4.74
CA SER A 253 2.23 14.21 4.63
C SER A 253 1.88 12.78 4.18
N ASP A 254 2.56 12.29 3.14
CA ASP A 254 2.38 10.94 2.61
C ASP A 254 2.74 9.88 3.67
N LYS A 255 3.84 10.08 4.42
CA LYS A 255 4.24 9.21 5.53
C LYS A 255 3.25 9.25 6.69
N ASN A 256 2.69 10.40 7.02
CA ASN A 256 1.65 10.52 8.05
C ASN A 256 0.40 9.72 7.65
N SER A 257 -0.01 9.79 6.38
CA SER A 257 -1.15 9.02 5.86
C SER A 257 -0.87 7.51 5.89
N ALA A 258 0.31 7.10 5.41
CA ALA A 258 0.73 5.70 5.41
C ALA A 258 0.80 5.13 6.84
N HIS A 259 1.37 5.89 7.78
CA HIS A 259 1.42 5.52 9.19
C HIS A 259 0.03 5.30 9.78
N PHE A 260 -0.89 6.25 9.56
CA PHE A 260 -2.26 6.14 10.06
C PHE A 260 -2.98 4.89 9.53
N ILE A 261 -2.82 4.59 8.24
CA ILE A 261 -3.40 3.38 7.63
C ILE A 261 -2.80 2.13 8.28
N ASP A 262 -1.48 2.07 8.39
CA ASP A 262 -0.78 0.90 8.94
C ASP A 262 -1.09 0.68 10.42
N GLU A 263 -1.14 1.76 11.21
CA GLU A 263 -1.54 1.72 12.62
C GLU A 263 -2.97 1.20 12.77
N LYS A 264 -3.90 1.67 11.92
CA LYS A 264 -5.28 1.16 11.90
C LYS A 264 -5.29 -0.34 11.58
N CYS A 265 -4.57 -0.77 10.54
CA CYS A 265 -4.48 -2.17 10.14
C CYS A 265 -3.86 -3.05 11.23
N PHE A 266 -2.80 -2.59 11.89
CA PHE A 266 -2.13 -3.31 12.97
C PHE A 266 -3.03 -3.54 14.18
N ASN A 267 -3.94 -2.60 14.44
CA ASN A 267 -4.90 -2.67 15.55
C ASN A 267 -6.15 -3.51 15.25
N LEU A 268 -6.35 -3.95 14.00
CA LEU A 268 -7.43 -4.88 13.68
C LEU A 268 -7.23 -6.23 14.39
N ARG A 269 -8.35 -6.80 14.86
CA ARG A 269 -8.42 -8.10 15.54
C ARG A 269 -9.54 -8.91 14.91
N ASN A 270 -9.55 -10.22 15.14
CA ASN A 270 -10.64 -11.09 14.66
C ASN A 270 -12.03 -10.71 15.22
N THR A 271 -12.08 -9.87 16.26
CA THR A 271 -13.31 -9.33 16.85
C THR A 271 -13.64 -7.91 16.39
N SER A 272 -12.88 -7.36 15.43
CA SER A 272 -13.14 -6.02 14.88
C SER A 272 -14.43 -6.01 14.07
N ASP A 273 -15.15 -4.89 14.11
CA ASP A 273 -16.37 -4.69 13.33
C ASP A 273 -16.08 -4.80 11.82
N SER A 274 -17.09 -5.17 11.04
CA SER A 274 -17.01 -5.37 9.57
C SER A 274 -16.23 -6.60 9.10
N ILE A 275 -15.88 -7.52 9.99
CA ILE A 275 -15.41 -8.86 9.62
C ILE A 275 -16.65 -9.75 9.40
N SER A 276 -17.22 -9.68 8.20
CA SER A 276 -18.38 -10.48 7.80
C SER A 276 -18.00 -11.46 6.69
N PHE A 277 -18.62 -12.63 6.69
CA PHE A 277 -18.53 -13.55 5.55
C PHE A 277 -19.40 -13.01 4.40
N TYR A 278 -18.77 -12.55 3.33
CA TYR A 278 -19.46 -12.08 2.14
C TYR A 278 -19.64 -13.24 1.16
N HIS A 279 -20.89 -13.66 0.95
CA HIS A 279 -21.22 -14.67 -0.06
C HIS A 279 -20.92 -14.17 -1.48
N GLY A 280 -20.38 -15.04 -2.33
CA GLY A 280 -20.17 -14.74 -3.77
C GLY A 280 -18.78 -14.20 -4.13
N VAL A 281 -17.88 -13.99 -3.16
CA VAL A 281 -16.47 -13.64 -3.43
C VAL A 281 -15.78 -14.75 -4.25
N GLU A 282 -16.18 -16.02 -4.04
CA GLU A 282 -15.68 -17.17 -4.81
C GLU A 282 -16.09 -17.18 -6.30
N LYS A 283 -16.96 -16.27 -6.74
CA LYS A 283 -17.36 -16.11 -8.15
C LYS A 283 -16.66 -14.94 -8.85
N ALA A 284 -15.86 -14.15 -8.14
CA ALA A 284 -15.25 -12.93 -8.67
C ALA A 284 -14.17 -13.20 -9.73
N ASP A 285 -13.45 -14.32 -9.62
CA ASP A 285 -12.37 -14.69 -10.56
C ASP A 285 -12.88 -15.34 -11.87
N GLY A 286 -14.18 -15.25 -12.15
CA GLY A 286 -14.85 -15.89 -13.29
C GLY A 286 -15.20 -14.99 -14.47
N THR A 287 -14.59 -13.81 -14.61
CA THR A 287 -14.79 -12.88 -15.74
C THR A 287 -13.45 -12.46 -16.34
#